data_AF-A0A1Z5JE23-F1
#
_entry.id   AF-A0A1Z5JE23-F1
#
_cell.length_a   1.000
_cell.length_b   1.000
_cell.length_c   1.000
_cell.angle_alpha   90.00
_cell.angle_beta   90.00
_cell.angle_gamma   90.00
#
_symmetry.space_group_name_H-M   'P 1'
#
loop_
_entity.id
_entity.type
_entity.pdbx_description
1 polymer ?
#
loop_
_entity_poly.entity_id
_entity_poly.type
_entity_poly.pdbx_seq_one_letter_code
_entity_poly.pdbx_strand_id
1 'polypeptide(L)'
;MPSTTKGKNRSSNSAQRRLNFDQQGSRTSDEIISIDDDIAQTTDLVSSPQKRSSVTSFESPAPSKKQKSVVITPEAQKEDLSQFVPKYIHKNVEYCREGSSTLPSKTIQVYQWIRERYKIPSDFEQQRFFGPLSGTSYEQRVITEYKLGKLDRKEDAPDDETLICSGCAQTGHLRDDCPALI
;
A
#
# COMPACT_ATOMS: atom_id res chain seq x y z
N MET A 1 -0.08 -31.58 56.15
CA MET A 1 0.52 -30.24 56.38
C MET A 1 0.03 -29.29 55.30
N PRO A 2 -1.06 -28.53 55.52
CA PRO A 2 -1.53 -27.55 54.55
C PRO A 2 -0.79 -26.22 54.75
N SER A 3 0.00 -25.82 53.76
CA SER A 3 0.68 -24.52 53.75
C SER A 3 -0.05 -23.57 52.82
N THR A 4 -0.89 -22.72 53.41
CA THR A 4 -1.49 -21.53 52.80
C THR A 4 -0.57 -20.31 52.98
N THR A 5 -0.16 -19.66 51.89
CA THR A 5 0.29 -18.25 51.87
C THR A 5 -0.08 -17.66 50.50
N LYS A 6 -1.15 -16.86 50.42
CA LYS A 6 -1.25 -15.39 50.63
C LYS A 6 -0.51 -14.58 49.55
N GLY A 7 -1.31 -13.92 48.71
CA GLY A 7 -0.87 -13.26 47.48
C GLY A 7 -0.24 -11.88 47.63
N LYS A 8 0.10 -11.32 46.47
CA LYS A 8 0.40 -9.90 46.26
C LYS A 8 -0.02 -9.50 44.85
N ASN A 9 -1.17 -8.82 44.80
CA ASN A 9 -1.59 -7.97 43.70
C ASN A 9 -0.57 -6.85 43.49
N ARG A 10 -0.10 -6.66 42.25
CA ARG A 10 0.51 -5.41 41.80
C ARG A 10 -0.08 -5.01 40.44
N SER A 11 -1.10 -4.17 40.54
CA SER A 11 -1.20 -2.88 39.83
C SER A 11 -0.81 -2.89 38.35
N SER A 12 -1.77 -3.25 37.51
CA SER A 12 -1.93 -2.75 36.15
C SER A 12 -2.15 -1.23 36.17
N ASN A 13 -1.27 -0.42 35.56
CA ASN A 13 -1.57 0.96 35.17
C ASN A 13 -0.46 1.54 34.27
N SER A 14 -0.54 1.30 32.95
CA SER A 14 0.07 2.19 31.94
C SER A 14 -0.44 1.88 30.54
N ALA A 15 -1.76 1.84 30.36
CA ALA A 15 -2.37 1.72 29.04
C ALA A 15 -3.63 2.58 29.00
N GLN A 16 -3.47 3.89 28.80
CA GLN A 16 -4.55 4.82 28.47
C GLN A 16 -3.97 6.15 27.95
N ARG A 17 -3.29 6.11 26.80
CA ARG A 17 -3.14 7.31 25.97
C ARG A 17 -4.40 7.43 25.12
N ARG A 18 -5.31 8.27 25.63
CA ARG A 18 -6.60 8.63 25.04
C ARG A 18 -6.41 9.17 23.62
N LEU A 19 -7.06 8.49 22.66
CA LEU A 19 -7.47 9.07 21.39
C LEU A 19 -8.69 9.95 21.69
N ASN A 20 -8.50 11.26 21.75
CA ASN A 20 -9.60 12.22 21.60
C ASN A 20 -9.59 12.67 20.13
N PHE A 21 -10.27 11.91 19.27
CA PHE A 21 -10.62 12.36 17.93
C PHE A 21 -12.07 12.82 18.01
N ASP A 22 -12.24 14.05 18.48
CA ASP A 22 -13.56 14.64 18.67
C ASP A 22 -14.18 14.97 17.31
N GLN A 23 -15.45 14.65 17.27
CA GLN A 23 -16.29 14.47 16.11
C GLN A 23 -17.14 15.73 16.00
N GLN A 24 -16.84 16.62 15.06
CA GLN A 24 -17.70 17.77 14.77
C GLN A 24 -17.78 18.01 13.26
N GLY A 25 -19.00 17.91 12.72
CA GLY A 25 -19.29 18.41 11.38
C GLY A 25 -20.41 17.72 10.61
N SER A 26 -21.47 17.18 11.25
CA SER A 26 -22.74 16.96 10.55
C SER A 26 -23.63 18.20 10.75
N ARG A 27 -23.68 19.06 9.72
CA ARG A 27 -24.74 20.06 9.57
C ARG A 27 -25.48 19.79 8.27
N THR A 28 -26.79 19.75 8.46
CA THR A 28 -27.86 19.45 7.53
C THR A 28 -28.20 20.63 6.62
N SER A 29 -28.83 20.27 5.50
CA SER A 29 -29.92 20.98 4.79
C SER A 29 -29.63 22.32 4.11
N ASP A 30 -29.75 22.26 2.78
CA ASP A 30 -30.55 23.15 1.92
C ASP A 30 -30.42 24.67 2.11
N GLU A 31 -29.66 25.31 1.22
CA GLU A 31 -30.08 26.59 0.65
C GLU A 31 -29.55 26.73 -0.79
N ILE A 32 -30.49 26.91 -1.71
CA ILE A 32 -30.29 27.28 -3.11
C ILE A 32 -30.04 28.78 -3.14
N ILE A 33 -28.87 29.22 -3.60
CA ILE A 33 -28.66 30.60 -4.02
C ILE A 33 -27.90 30.59 -5.35
N SER A 34 -28.62 30.97 -6.40
CA SER A 34 -28.10 31.31 -7.72
C SER A 34 -27.50 32.72 -7.67
N ILE A 35 -26.24 32.89 -8.10
CA ILE A 35 -25.68 34.19 -8.47
C ILE A 35 -24.76 33.98 -9.67
N ASP A 36 -25.18 34.50 -10.82
CA ASP A 36 -24.38 34.69 -12.02
C ASP A 36 -23.57 36.00 -11.95
N ASP A 37 -22.57 36.05 -12.82
CA ASP A 37 -21.80 37.20 -13.34
C ASP A 37 -20.59 37.75 -12.57
N ASP A 38 -19.43 37.59 -13.25
CA ASP A 38 -18.29 38.49 -13.48
C ASP A 38 -17.90 39.55 -12.43
N ILE A 39 -16.60 39.58 -12.08
CA ILE A 39 -15.71 40.76 -12.19
C ILE A 39 -14.29 40.46 -11.65
N ALA A 40 -13.32 40.62 -12.57
CA ALA A 40 -11.95 41.13 -12.47
C ALA A 40 -11.02 40.83 -11.26
N GLN A 41 -9.85 40.28 -11.62
CA GLN A 41 -8.49 40.72 -11.30
C GLN A 41 -8.26 41.58 -10.03
N THR A 42 -7.57 41.01 -9.04
CA THR A 42 -6.59 41.74 -8.23
C THR A 42 -5.45 40.80 -7.82
N THR A 43 -4.28 41.01 -8.43
CA THR A 43 -2.99 40.59 -7.91
C THR A 43 -2.64 41.46 -6.70
N ASP A 44 -2.25 40.88 -5.57
CA ASP A 44 -1.36 41.61 -4.66
C ASP A 44 -0.41 40.69 -3.89
N LEU A 45 0.84 41.13 -3.96
CA LEU A 45 2.05 40.57 -3.40
C LEU A 45 2.11 40.88 -1.90
N VAL A 46 2.32 39.88 -1.05
CA VAL A 46 2.80 40.11 0.33
C VAL A 46 4.02 39.25 0.60
N SER A 47 5.13 39.96 0.80
CA SER A 47 6.44 39.48 1.20
C SER A 47 6.50 39.08 2.68
N SER A 48 7.25 38.00 2.94
CA SER A 48 8.18 37.70 4.06
C SER A 48 7.87 38.18 5.49
N PRO A 49 8.14 37.31 6.49
CA PRO A 49 9.39 37.52 7.24
C PRO A 49 10.20 36.23 7.48
N GLN A 50 11.50 36.32 7.15
CA GLN A 50 12.55 35.41 7.59
C GLN A 50 12.75 35.51 9.11
N LYS A 51 12.78 34.36 9.81
CA LYS A 51 13.31 34.26 11.18
C LYS A 51 14.16 33.01 11.39
N ARG A 52 15.46 33.28 11.41
CA ARG A 52 16.51 32.85 12.37
C ARG A 52 16.79 31.36 12.56
N SER A 53 18.02 31.05 12.14
CA SER A 53 18.95 30.01 12.59
C SER A 53 18.98 29.74 14.10
N SER A 54 19.08 28.46 14.45
CA SER A 54 20.02 28.01 15.48
C SER A 54 20.51 26.59 15.18
N VAL A 55 21.83 26.53 15.03
CA VAL A 55 22.68 25.36 14.90
C VAL A 55 22.62 24.51 16.17
N THR A 56 22.43 23.20 16.02
CA THR A 56 22.93 22.21 16.97
C THR A 56 23.51 21.03 16.19
N SER A 57 24.80 21.14 15.85
CA SER A 57 25.58 20.00 15.36
C SER A 57 25.84 19.07 16.54
N PHE A 58 25.15 17.94 16.58
CA PHE A 58 25.51 16.83 17.47
C PHE A 58 26.65 16.05 16.82
N GLU A 59 27.88 16.35 17.25
CA GLU A 59 29.05 15.51 16.99
C GLU A 59 28.83 14.15 17.67
N SER A 60 28.62 13.13 16.85
CA SER A 60 28.52 11.75 17.34
C SER A 60 29.92 11.19 17.59
N PRO A 61 30.19 10.61 18.78
CA PRO A 61 31.48 9.98 19.06
C PRO A 61 31.69 8.75 18.18
N ALA A 62 32.90 8.66 17.61
CA ALA A 62 33.33 7.61 16.69
C ALA A 62 33.18 6.19 17.29
N PRO A 63 32.60 5.23 16.54
CA PRO A 63 32.60 3.83 16.96
C PRO A 63 34.01 3.23 16.85
N SER A 64 34.54 2.81 17.99
CA SER A 64 35.82 2.11 18.11
C SER A 64 35.82 0.83 17.27
N LYS A 65 36.83 0.68 16.39
CA LYS A 65 37.05 -0.51 15.57
C LYS A 65 37.31 -1.74 16.46
N LYS A 66 36.27 -2.53 16.74
CA LYS A 66 36.42 -3.89 17.26
C LYS A 66 36.94 -4.80 16.14
N GLN A 67 38.02 -5.52 16.46
CA GLN A 67 38.68 -6.47 15.59
C GLN A 67 37.70 -7.58 15.17
N LYS A 68 37.60 -7.82 13.86
CA LYS A 68 36.81 -8.92 13.30
C LYS A 68 37.58 -10.22 13.51
N SER A 69 37.10 -11.08 14.40
CA SER A 69 37.49 -12.48 14.42
C SER A 69 36.92 -13.17 13.18
N VAL A 70 37.80 -13.70 12.33
CA VAL A 70 37.44 -14.49 11.16
C VAL A 70 36.88 -15.82 11.65
N VAL A 71 35.54 -15.93 11.65
CA VAL A 71 34.84 -17.21 11.80
C VAL A 71 34.74 -17.83 10.41
N ILE A 72 35.57 -18.85 10.17
CA ILE A 72 35.48 -19.70 9.00
C ILE A 72 34.16 -20.46 9.12
N THR A 73 33.19 -20.10 8.29
CA THR A 73 31.91 -20.78 8.21
C THR A 73 32.01 -21.84 7.10
N PRO A 74 31.75 -23.12 7.38
CA PRO A 74 31.84 -24.18 6.39
C PRO A 74 30.84 -23.94 5.24
N GLU A 75 31.26 -24.35 4.04
CA GLU A 75 30.59 -24.14 2.75
C GLU A 75 29.07 -24.35 2.81
N ALA A 76 28.36 -23.23 2.80
CA ALA A 76 26.92 -23.22 2.64
C ALA A 76 26.59 -23.71 1.23
N GLN A 77 25.92 -24.85 1.20
CA GLN A 77 25.23 -25.38 0.03
C GLN A 77 24.44 -24.23 -0.62
N LYS A 78 24.58 -24.07 -1.94
CA LYS A 78 23.80 -23.12 -2.74
C LYS A 78 22.35 -23.59 -2.74
N GLU A 79 21.65 -23.36 -1.65
CA GLU A 79 20.20 -23.45 -1.62
C GLU A 79 19.68 -22.34 -2.53
N ASP A 80 18.78 -22.72 -3.43
CA ASP A 80 18.06 -21.80 -4.30
C ASP A 80 17.65 -20.58 -3.48
N LEU A 81 18.09 -19.39 -3.92
CA LEU A 81 17.77 -18.09 -3.32
C LEU A 81 16.28 -17.79 -3.52
N SER A 82 15.42 -18.68 -3.03
CA SER A 82 13.98 -18.51 -2.93
C SER A 82 13.78 -17.23 -2.12
N GLN A 83 13.27 -16.23 -2.83
CA GLN A 83 13.06 -14.88 -2.33
C GLN A 83 12.40 -14.95 -0.95
N PHE A 84 13.02 -14.33 0.06
CA PHE A 84 12.51 -14.37 1.43
C PHE A 84 11.09 -13.81 1.46
N VAL A 85 10.10 -14.65 1.78
CA VAL A 85 8.69 -14.28 1.89
C VAL A 85 8.34 -14.01 3.35
N PRO A 86 7.98 -12.79 3.74
CA PRO A 86 7.58 -12.46 5.11
C PRO A 86 6.20 -13.03 5.48
N LYS A 87 6.12 -14.34 5.73
CA LYS A 87 4.87 -15.07 6.04
C LYS A 87 4.05 -14.43 7.16
N TYR A 88 4.73 -13.90 8.19
CA TYR A 88 4.07 -13.28 9.34
C TYR A 88 3.32 -11.98 8.97
N ILE A 89 3.92 -11.16 8.11
CA ILE A 89 3.29 -9.90 7.67
C ILE A 89 2.06 -10.22 6.83
N HIS A 90 2.20 -11.12 5.84
CA HIS A 90 1.10 -11.49 4.95
C HIS A 90 -0.12 -12.04 5.72
N LYS A 91 0.11 -12.85 6.76
CA LYS A 91 -0.96 -13.36 7.62
C LYS A 91 -1.71 -12.24 8.35
N ASN A 92 -1.01 -11.25 8.90
CA ASN A 92 -1.63 -10.16 9.67
C ASN A 92 -2.36 -9.15 8.79
N VAL A 93 -1.90 -8.99 7.54
CA VAL A 93 -2.54 -8.10 6.59
C VAL A 93 -3.52 -8.84 5.67
N GLU A 94 -3.81 -10.11 5.93
CA GLU A 94 -4.72 -10.95 5.13
C GLU A 94 -4.36 -11.00 3.62
N TYR A 95 -3.07 -10.85 3.31
CA TYR A 95 -2.59 -10.86 1.93
C TYR A 95 -2.41 -12.29 1.43
N CYS A 96 -2.97 -12.57 0.25
CA CYS A 96 -2.86 -13.86 -0.42
C CYS A 96 -1.92 -13.75 -1.63
N ARG A 97 -0.92 -14.66 -1.69
CA ARG A 97 -0.01 -14.75 -2.84
C ARG A 97 -0.73 -15.30 -4.07
N GLU A 98 -0.05 -15.19 -5.22
CA GLU A 98 -0.52 -15.74 -6.50
C GLU A 98 -1.02 -17.18 -6.33
N GLY A 99 -2.22 -17.45 -6.83
CA GLY A 99 -2.86 -18.77 -6.83
C GLY A 99 -3.39 -19.24 -5.47
N SER A 100 -3.18 -18.50 -4.39
CA SER A 100 -3.64 -18.91 -3.05
C SER A 100 -5.09 -18.49 -2.77
N SER A 101 -5.60 -17.47 -3.48
CA SER A 101 -6.94 -16.92 -3.26
C SER A 101 -7.99 -17.61 -4.14
N THR A 102 -9.19 -17.81 -3.58
CA THR A 102 -10.36 -18.27 -4.34
C THR A 102 -11.11 -17.04 -4.87
N LEU A 103 -10.91 -16.74 -6.15
CA LEU A 103 -11.48 -15.57 -6.80
C LEU A 103 -12.67 -15.96 -7.69
N PRO A 104 -13.59 -15.03 -7.96
CA PRO A 104 -14.66 -15.27 -8.92
C PRO A 104 -14.10 -15.45 -10.34
N SER A 105 -14.73 -16.33 -11.12
CA SER A 105 -14.25 -16.72 -12.46
C SER A 105 -13.96 -15.53 -13.39
N LYS A 106 -14.77 -14.46 -13.31
CA LYS A 106 -14.57 -13.24 -14.11
C LYS A 106 -13.25 -12.55 -13.78
N THR A 107 -12.91 -12.45 -12.50
CA THR A 107 -11.65 -11.85 -12.04
C THR A 107 -10.45 -12.66 -12.50
N ILE A 108 -10.55 -14.00 -12.49
CA ILE A 108 -9.50 -14.88 -12.98
C ILE A 108 -9.27 -14.67 -14.49
N GLN A 109 -10.34 -14.58 -15.29
CA GLN A 109 -10.25 -14.29 -16.73
C GLN A 109 -9.57 -12.94 -17.00
N VAL A 110 -9.96 -11.90 -16.26
CA VAL A 110 -9.35 -10.57 -16.38
C VAL A 110 -7.86 -10.64 -16.04
N TYR A 111 -7.50 -11.32 -14.95
CA TYR A 111 -6.11 -11.50 -14.55
C TYR A 111 -5.29 -12.26 -15.61
N GLN A 112 -5.81 -13.36 -16.16
CA GLN A 112 -5.15 -14.13 -17.22
C GLN A 112 -4.88 -13.26 -18.46
N TRP A 113 -5.88 -12.51 -18.89
CA TRP A 113 -5.75 -11.59 -20.03
C TRP A 113 -4.69 -10.51 -19.77
N ILE A 114 -4.64 -9.95 -18.55
CA ILE A 114 -3.63 -8.93 -18.19
C ILE A 114 -2.24 -9.57 -18.21
N ARG A 115 -2.09 -10.77 -17.65
CA ARG A 115 -0.81 -11.50 -17.61
C ARG A 115 -0.23 -11.77 -19.00
N GLU A 116 -1.08 -11.99 -20.00
CA GLU A 116 -0.66 -12.24 -21.38
C GLU A 116 -0.16 -10.97 -22.10
N ARG A 117 -0.73 -9.79 -21.77
CA ARG A 117 -0.53 -8.54 -22.52
C ARG A 117 0.31 -7.50 -21.80
N TYR A 118 0.41 -7.57 -20.48
CA TYR A 118 1.11 -6.59 -19.63
C TYR A 118 2.34 -7.20 -18.98
N LYS A 119 3.35 -6.38 -18.75
CA LYS A 119 4.56 -6.74 -18.00
C LYS A 119 4.27 -6.59 -16.51
N ILE A 120 4.20 -7.72 -15.81
CA ILE A 120 4.09 -7.74 -14.35
C ILE A 120 5.50 -7.99 -13.79
N PRO A 121 6.11 -7.04 -13.06
CA PRO A 121 7.44 -7.23 -12.49
C PRO A 121 7.50 -8.43 -11.52
N SER A 122 8.63 -9.14 -11.48
CA SER A 122 8.85 -10.20 -10.48
C SER A 122 8.76 -9.70 -9.05
N ASP A 123 9.20 -8.45 -8.82
CA ASP A 123 9.20 -7.80 -7.50
C ASP A 123 7.90 -7.04 -7.19
N PHE A 124 6.82 -7.30 -7.93
CA PHE A 124 5.53 -6.62 -7.78
C PHE A 124 4.99 -6.61 -6.34
N GLU A 125 5.24 -7.67 -5.55
CA GLU A 125 4.82 -7.75 -4.15
C GLU A 125 5.64 -6.83 -3.22
N GLN A 126 6.89 -6.53 -3.58
CA GLN A 126 7.85 -5.83 -2.72
C GLN A 126 7.93 -4.33 -3.02
N GLN A 127 7.62 -3.93 -4.24
CA GLN A 127 7.71 -2.53 -4.66
C GLN A 127 6.62 -1.67 -4.01
N ARG A 128 7.03 -0.61 -3.30
CA ARG A 128 6.14 0.37 -2.64
C ARG A 128 5.25 1.15 -3.63
N PHE A 129 5.62 1.18 -4.91
CA PHE A 129 4.91 1.89 -5.97
C PHE A 129 3.48 1.38 -6.21
N PHE A 130 3.26 0.08 -6.00
CA PHE A 130 1.98 -0.60 -6.23
C PHE A 130 1.04 -0.58 -5.00
N GLY A 131 1.27 0.34 -4.06
CA GLY A 131 0.41 0.52 -2.89
C GLY A 131 0.54 -0.56 -1.80
N PRO A 132 -0.29 -0.51 -0.75
CA PRO A 132 -0.25 -1.45 0.37
C PRO A 132 -0.72 -2.85 0.00
N LEU A 133 -0.28 -3.86 0.77
CA LEU A 133 -0.63 -5.27 0.60
C LEU A 133 -1.93 -5.68 1.29
N SER A 134 -2.47 -4.84 2.17
CA SER A 134 -3.52 -5.27 3.11
C SER A 134 -4.85 -5.62 2.45
N GLY A 135 -5.43 -6.76 2.86
CA GLY A 135 -6.80 -7.19 2.55
C GLY A 135 -7.05 -7.56 1.10
N THR A 136 -6.01 -7.86 0.33
CA THR A 136 -6.13 -8.15 -1.11
C THR A 136 -5.34 -9.39 -1.50
N SER A 137 -5.69 -10.00 -2.64
CA SER A 137 -4.85 -11.02 -3.27
C SER A 137 -3.93 -10.41 -4.33
N TYR A 138 -2.89 -11.15 -4.70
CA TYR A 138 -1.97 -10.79 -5.78
C TYR A 138 -2.71 -10.40 -7.07
N GLU A 139 -3.65 -11.22 -7.52
CA GLU A 139 -4.41 -11.01 -8.75
C GLU A 139 -5.28 -9.75 -8.67
N GLN A 140 -5.92 -9.51 -7.52
CA GLN A 140 -6.71 -8.30 -7.30
C GLN A 140 -5.84 -7.04 -7.34
N ARG A 141 -4.63 -7.08 -6.79
CA ARG A 141 -3.67 -5.98 -6.90
C ARG A 141 -3.27 -5.74 -8.34
N VAL A 142 -2.91 -6.79 -9.09
CA VAL A 142 -2.57 -6.65 -10.53
C VAL A 142 -3.71 -5.99 -11.30
N ILE A 143 -4.96 -6.42 -11.07
CA ILE A 143 -6.14 -5.82 -11.71
C ILE A 143 -6.33 -4.36 -11.29
N THR A 144 -6.02 -4.02 -10.03
CA THR A 144 -6.12 -2.65 -9.53
C THR A 144 -5.07 -1.75 -10.18
N GLU A 145 -3.82 -2.18 -10.23
CA GLU A 145 -2.73 -1.41 -10.86
C GLU A 145 -2.92 -1.29 -12.39
N TYR A 146 -3.52 -2.31 -13.03
CA TYR A 146 -3.97 -2.23 -14.42
C TYR A 146 -4.98 -1.09 -14.62
N LYS A 147 -6.00 -0.99 -13.77
CA LYS A 147 -7.00 0.11 -13.84
C LYS A 147 -6.37 1.48 -13.64
N LEU A 148 -5.36 1.55 -12.78
CA LEU A 148 -4.61 2.78 -12.52
C LEU A 148 -3.63 3.13 -13.65
N GLY A 149 -3.49 2.29 -14.68
CA GLY A 149 -2.58 2.52 -15.80
C GLY A 149 -1.10 2.46 -15.42
N LYS A 150 -0.76 1.77 -14.31
CA LYS A 150 0.60 1.67 -13.78
C LYS A 150 1.39 0.46 -14.30
N LEU A 151 0.75 -0.42 -15.06
CA LEU A 151 1.40 -1.58 -15.67
C LEU A 151 1.76 -1.25 -17.10
N ASP A 152 3.01 -1.55 -17.46
CA ASP A 152 3.51 -1.37 -18.82
C ASP A 152 3.01 -2.50 -19.73
N ARG A 153 2.73 -2.17 -20.99
CA ARG A 153 2.39 -3.18 -22.01
C ARG A 153 3.63 -3.99 -22.38
N LYS A 154 3.40 -5.26 -22.74
CA LYS A 154 4.46 -6.13 -23.27
C LYS A 154 4.78 -5.71 -24.71
N GLU A 155 6.07 -5.69 -25.07
CA GLU A 155 6.52 -5.32 -26.42
C GLU A 155 6.08 -6.34 -27.47
N ASP A 156 5.93 -7.62 -27.08
CA ASP A 156 5.52 -8.70 -27.97
C ASP A 156 3.98 -8.83 -28.10
N ALA A 157 3.21 -7.99 -27.41
CA ALA A 157 1.75 -8.07 -27.46
C ALA A 157 1.24 -7.44 -28.77
N PRO A 158 0.13 -7.95 -29.34
CA PRO A 158 -0.48 -7.32 -30.50
C PRO A 158 -0.83 -5.86 -30.17
N ASP A 159 -0.62 -4.96 -31.15
CA ASP A 159 -0.89 -3.51 -31.04
C ASP A 159 -2.39 -3.16 -30.87
N ASP A 160 -3.24 -4.17 -30.69
CA ASP A 160 -4.64 -3.99 -30.37
C ASP A 160 -4.75 -3.31 -29.01
N GLU A 161 -5.00 -1.99 -28.99
CA GLU A 161 -5.24 -1.17 -27.80
C GLU A 161 -6.50 -1.57 -27.00
N THR A 162 -7.06 -2.73 -27.30
CA THR A 162 -8.14 -3.39 -26.59
C THR A 162 -7.85 -3.44 -25.09
N LEU A 163 -8.71 -2.77 -24.32
CA LEU A 163 -8.76 -2.83 -22.86
C LEU A 163 -9.65 -3.98 -22.41
N ILE A 164 -9.56 -4.41 -21.15
CA ILE A 164 -10.47 -5.40 -20.56
C ILE A 164 -11.22 -4.82 -19.37
N CYS A 165 -12.54 -5.04 -19.34
CA CYS A 165 -13.36 -4.60 -18.25
C CYS A 165 -13.25 -5.55 -17.05
N SER A 166 -12.84 -5.02 -15.90
CA SER A 166 -12.78 -5.80 -14.65
C SER A 166 -14.12 -6.29 -14.10
N GLY A 167 -15.25 -5.74 -14.57
CA GLY A 167 -16.59 -6.09 -14.08
C GLY A 167 -17.23 -7.24 -14.86
N CYS A 168 -17.24 -7.13 -16.19
CA CYS A 168 -17.86 -8.12 -17.07
C CYS A 168 -16.86 -9.07 -17.75
N ALA A 169 -15.54 -8.83 -17.62
CA ALA A 169 -14.46 -9.58 -18.28
C ALA A 169 -14.50 -9.53 -19.83
N GLN A 170 -15.21 -8.56 -20.42
CA GLN A 170 -15.21 -8.34 -21.87
C GLN A 170 -14.14 -7.32 -22.26
N THR A 171 -13.61 -7.47 -23.46
CA THR A 171 -12.65 -6.53 -24.04
C THR A 171 -13.34 -5.35 -24.72
N GLY A 172 -12.61 -4.25 -24.91
CA GLY A 172 -13.05 -3.05 -25.64
C GLY A 172 -13.52 -1.88 -24.77
N HIS A 173 -13.62 -2.04 -23.45
CA HIS A 173 -14.03 -0.98 -22.53
C HIS A 173 -13.40 -1.14 -21.13
N LEU A 174 -13.33 -0.05 -20.38
CA LEU A 174 -12.99 -0.07 -18.95
C LEU A 174 -14.23 -0.27 -18.09
N ARG A 175 -14.04 -0.49 -16.78
CA ARG A 175 -15.17 -0.69 -15.86
C ARG A 175 -16.15 0.49 -15.86
N ASP A 176 -15.62 1.71 -16.00
CA ASP A 176 -16.40 2.94 -15.92
C ASP A 176 -17.33 3.09 -17.14
N ASP A 177 -16.96 2.51 -18.29
CA ASP A 177 -17.74 2.49 -19.52
C ASP A 177 -18.47 1.14 -19.74
N CYS A 178 -18.72 0.39 -18.67
CA CYS A 178 -19.26 -0.96 -18.80
C CYS A 178 -20.77 -0.95 -19.07
N PRO A 179 -21.24 -1.47 -20.23
CA PRO A 179 -22.65 -1.47 -20.59
C PRO A 179 -23.50 -2.40 -19.71
N ALA A 180 -22.89 -3.28 -18.92
CA ALA A 180 -23.59 -4.13 -17.97
C ALA A 180 -23.86 -3.46 -16.61
N LEU A 181 -23.29 -2.27 -16.37
CA LEU A 181 -23.41 -1.52 -15.11
C LEU A 181 -24.18 -0.19 -15.26
N ILE A 182 -24.52 0.19 -16.49
CA ILE A 182 -25.34 1.36 -16.85
C ILE A 182 -26.79 0.89 -17.06
#